data_AF-A0A2E2XM06-F1
#
_entry.id   AF-A0A2E2XM06-F1
#
_cell.length_a   1.000
_cell.length_b   1.000
_cell.length_c   1.000
_cell.angle_alpha   90.00
_cell.angle_beta   90.00
_cell.angle_gamma   90.00
#
_symmetry.space_group_name_H-M   'P 1'
#
loop_
_entity.id
_entity.type
_entity.pdbx_description
1 polymer ?
#
loop_
_entity_poly.entity_id
_entity_poly.type
_entity_poly.pdbx_seq_one_letter_code
_entity_poly.pdbx_strand_id
1 'polypeptide(L)'
;MGGMNSIVERYQLAVHVDRHHGVFQWRRRMGVHLAFHQDPINIAIHAIFSIVNAWAILLIAYPFSLFDIAVFNLSINMAIVTLIGMFVIYSCMDVGGAVVTTALFSATYPLCQPAFELLQESTSLMVISGIVLTIAALAVQVFIGHGISEKGIDDATENFAETLETKNPIYIALLPFYTYLDLMFMVGYRPQQARIVADITSELRPKLEAEIDTNIKENKANK
;
A
#
# COMPACT_ATOMS: atom_id res chain seq x y z
N MET A 1 9.68 19.13 5.62
CA MET A 1 9.43 17.75 6.04
C MET A 1 8.29 17.26 5.19
N GLY A 2 8.50 16.26 4.32
CA GLY A 2 7.44 15.65 3.51
C GLY A 2 6.83 14.42 4.17
N GLY A 3 5.88 13.80 3.49
CA GLY A 3 5.28 12.54 3.91
C GLY A 3 4.31 12.65 5.07
N MET A 4 4.18 11.54 5.80
CA MET A 4 3.23 11.47 6.90
C MET A 4 3.45 12.52 8.00
N ASN A 5 4.71 12.83 8.31
CA ASN A 5 5.01 13.82 9.34
C ASN A 5 4.45 15.19 8.96
N SER A 6 4.40 15.51 7.66
CA SER A 6 3.80 16.74 7.16
C SER A 6 2.29 16.77 7.37
N ILE A 7 1.59 15.65 7.20
CA ILE A 7 0.14 15.52 7.45
C ILE A 7 -0.13 15.72 8.94
N VAL A 8 0.61 15.00 9.78
CA VAL A 8 0.52 15.11 11.24
C VAL A 8 0.65 16.56 11.71
N GLU A 9 1.66 17.26 11.20
CA GLU A 9 1.96 18.63 11.59
C GLU A 9 0.90 19.60 11.03
N ARG A 10 0.57 19.49 9.74
CA ARG A 10 -0.42 20.33 9.05
C ARG A 10 -1.78 20.28 9.73
N TYR A 11 -2.25 19.09 10.09
CA TYR A 11 -3.56 18.90 10.70
C TYR A 11 -3.52 18.84 12.22
N GLN A 12 -2.36 19.06 12.84
CA GLN A 12 -2.17 19.08 14.29
C GLN A 12 -2.78 17.84 14.97
N LEU A 13 -2.41 16.65 14.48
CA LEU A 13 -2.95 15.39 15.02
C LEU A 13 -2.42 15.13 16.42
N ALA A 14 -3.32 15.13 17.40
CA ALA A 14 -2.99 15.03 18.82
C ALA A 14 -3.34 13.66 19.44
N VAL A 15 -4.24 12.89 18.82
CA VAL A 15 -4.69 11.63 19.40
C VAL A 15 -3.55 10.62 19.46
N HIS A 16 -3.40 9.99 20.63
CA HIS A 16 -2.36 9.00 20.92
C HIS A 16 -0.92 9.47 20.69
N VAL A 17 -0.63 10.78 20.69
CA VAL A 17 0.72 11.33 20.42
C VAL A 17 1.82 10.76 21.34
N ASP A 18 1.50 10.48 22.60
CA ASP A 18 2.44 9.95 23.60
C ASP A 18 2.56 8.42 23.57
N ARG A 19 1.87 7.73 22.66
CA ARG A 19 1.88 6.27 22.60
C ARG A 19 2.98 5.73 21.69
N HIS A 20 3.50 4.56 22.06
CA HIS A 20 4.38 3.81 21.18
C HIS A 20 3.60 3.19 20.01
N HIS A 21 3.78 3.71 18.79
CA HIS A 21 3.02 3.24 17.62
C HIS A 21 3.60 2.00 16.93
N GLY A 22 4.69 1.42 17.44
CA GLY A 22 5.30 0.20 16.91
C GLY A 22 6.41 0.46 15.89
N VAL A 23 6.96 -0.62 15.33
CA VAL A 23 7.97 -0.55 14.27
C VAL A 23 7.43 0.27 13.10
N PHE A 24 8.28 1.13 12.53
CA PHE A 24 7.92 2.07 11.46
C PHE A 24 6.77 3.04 11.81
N GLN A 25 6.38 3.16 13.08
CA GLN A 25 5.19 3.91 13.51
C GLN A 25 3.90 3.41 12.83
N TRP A 26 3.82 2.11 12.52
CA TRP A 26 2.80 1.56 11.62
C TRP A 26 1.35 1.87 12.04
N ARG A 27 1.04 1.93 13.35
CA ARG A 27 -0.34 2.24 13.80
C ARG A 27 -0.75 3.65 13.42
N ARG A 28 0.16 4.60 13.61
CA ARG A 28 -0.07 5.99 13.23
C ARG A 28 -0.14 6.12 11.72
N ARG A 29 0.73 5.39 11.02
CA ARG A 29 0.74 5.35 9.56
C ARG A 29 -0.53 4.82 8.96
N MET A 30 -0.99 3.69 9.45
CA MET A 30 -2.26 3.11 9.05
C MET A 30 -3.41 4.07 9.37
N GLY A 31 -3.49 4.64 10.57
CA GLY A 31 -4.58 5.56 10.93
C GLY A 31 -4.67 6.79 10.04
N VAL A 32 -3.52 7.39 9.70
CA VAL A 32 -3.43 8.50 8.75
C VAL A 32 -3.84 8.04 7.35
N HIS A 33 -3.24 6.97 6.83
CA HIS A 33 -3.54 6.45 5.49
C HIS A 33 -5.03 6.14 5.32
N LEU A 34 -5.65 5.47 6.30
CA LEU A 34 -7.08 5.14 6.24
C LEU A 34 -7.99 6.37 6.26
N ALA A 35 -7.56 7.53 6.78
CA ALA A 35 -8.34 8.76 6.66
C ALA A 35 -8.55 9.20 5.20
N PHE A 36 -7.66 8.77 4.30
CA PHE A 36 -7.78 9.00 2.85
C PHE A 36 -8.51 7.84 2.13
N HIS A 37 -8.94 6.81 2.86
CA HIS A 37 -9.56 5.59 2.32
C HIS A 37 -10.76 5.18 3.18
N GLN A 38 -11.87 5.89 3.05
CA GLN A 38 -13.11 5.64 3.79
C GLN A 38 -14.26 5.16 2.91
N ASP A 39 -14.21 5.46 1.60
CA ASP A 39 -15.22 5.00 0.66
C ASP A 39 -15.07 3.48 0.37
N PRO A 40 -16.13 2.67 0.50
CA PRO A 40 -16.05 1.23 0.27
C PRO A 40 -15.58 0.83 -1.14
N ILE A 41 -15.89 1.64 -2.16
CA ILE A 41 -15.43 1.39 -3.53
C ILE A 41 -13.93 1.65 -3.62
N ASN A 42 -13.44 2.72 -3.00
CA ASN A 42 -12.00 3.00 -2.93
C ASN A 42 -11.24 1.86 -2.22
N ILE A 43 -11.73 1.41 -1.07
CA ILE A 43 -11.15 0.28 -0.32
C ILE A 43 -11.10 -0.98 -1.19
N ALA A 44 -12.19 -1.30 -1.91
CA ALA A 44 -12.24 -2.44 -2.80
C ALA A 44 -11.25 -2.32 -3.97
N ILE A 45 -11.14 -1.14 -4.59
CA ILE A 45 -10.15 -0.86 -5.64
C ILE A 45 -8.74 -1.09 -5.11
N HIS A 46 -8.40 -0.53 -3.95
CA HIS A 46 -7.08 -0.71 -3.35
C HIS A 46 -6.82 -2.17 -2.97
N ALA A 47 -7.81 -2.90 -2.48
CA ALA A 47 -7.65 -4.32 -2.14
C ALA A 47 -7.39 -5.19 -3.38
N ILE A 48 -8.07 -4.94 -4.49
CA ILE A 48 -7.93 -5.71 -5.74
C ILE A 48 -6.64 -5.32 -6.47
N PHE A 49 -6.43 -4.03 -6.70
CA PHE A 49 -5.28 -3.55 -7.48
C PHE A 49 -3.97 -3.64 -6.71
N SER A 50 -3.99 -3.79 -5.38
CA SER A 50 -2.80 -4.19 -4.63
C SER A 50 -2.32 -5.61 -4.95
N ILE A 51 -3.24 -6.55 -5.22
CA ILE A 51 -2.86 -7.91 -5.68
C ILE A 51 -2.25 -7.83 -7.08
N VAL A 52 -2.84 -7.02 -7.96
CA VAL A 52 -2.31 -6.78 -9.32
C VAL A 52 -0.92 -6.16 -9.26
N ASN A 53 -0.72 -5.13 -8.43
CA ASN A 53 0.59 -4.52 -8.20
C ASN A 53 1.60 -5.51 -7.61
N ALA A 54 1.20 -6.31 -6.61
CA ALA A 54 2.07 -7.34 -6.06
C ALA A 54 2.51 -8.32 -7.15
N TRP A 55 1.58 -8.81 -7.98
CA TRP A 55 1.90 -9.67 -9.11
C TRP A 55 2.83 -8.97 -10.11
N ALA A 56 2.58 -7.70 -10.44
CA ALA A 56 3.42 -6.91 -11.33
C ALA A 56 4.87 -6.82 -10.84
N ILE A 57 5.08 -6.61 -9.53
CA ILE A 57 6.40 -6.65 -8.90
C ILE A 57 7.02 -8.06 -8.99
N LEU A 58 6.23 -9.12 -8.80
CA LEU A 58 6.72 -10.47 -9.01
C LEU A 58 7.14 -10.71 -10.46
N LEU A 59 6.43 -10.18 -11.46
CA LEU A 59 6.84 -10.28 -12.86
C LEU A 59 8.21 -9.62 -13.09
N ILE A 60 8.44 -8.44 -12.51
CA ILE A 60 9.74 -7.75 -12.58
C ILE A 60 10.84 -8.61 -11.95
N ALA A 61 10.58 -9.22 -10.80
CA ALA A 61 11.58 -9.97 -10.06
C ALA A 61 11.81 -11.40 -10.60
N TYR A 62 10.78 -12.04 -11.14
CA TYR A 62 10.77 -13.45 -11.52
C TYR A 62 11.94 -13.91 -12.42
N PRO A 63 12.32 -13.19 -13.51
CA PRO A 63 13.34 -13.67 -14.44
C PRO A 63 14.77 -13.64 -13.86
N PHE A 64 14.97 -13.08 -12.67
CA PHE A 64 16.28 -12.97 -12.04
C PHE A 64 16.48 -14.10 -11.02
N SER A 65 17.38 -15.03 -11.33
CA SER A 65 17.78 -16.11 -10.40
C SER A 65 18.85 -15.63 -9.42
N LEU A 66 18.78 -16.10 -8.17
CA LEU A 66 19.85 -15.95 -7.20
C LEU A 66 20.57 -17.29 -7.00
N PHE A 67 21.83 -17.32 -7.45
CA PHE A 67 22.81 -18.36 -7.10
C PHE A 67 22.49 -19.79 -7.56
N ASP A 68 21.63 -19.98 -8.56
CA ASP A 68 21.21 -21.29 -9.08
C ASP A 68 20.76 -22.29 -7.97
N ILE A 69 20.27 -21.75 -6.85
CA ILE A 69 19.79 -22.56 -5.71
C ILE A 69 18.39 -23.07 -6.03
N ALA A 70 18.17 -24.38 -5.86
CA ALA A 70 16.85 -25.00 -5.95
C ALA A 70 16.47 -25.67 -4.63
N VAL A 71 15.23 -25.47 -4.19
CA VAL A 71 14.65 -26.13 -3.02
C VAL A 71 13.38 -26.87 -3.46
N PHE A 72 13.29 -28.17 -3.22
CA PHE A 72 12.19 -29.02 -3.73
C PHE A 72 11.96 -28.88 -5.25
N ASN A 73 13.04 -28.81 -6.03
CA ASN A 73 13.02 -28.56 -7.49
C ASN A 73 12.43 -27.22 -7.92
N LEU A 74 12.21 -26.28 -6.99
CA LEU A 74 11.86 -24.90 -7.31
C LEU A 74 13.12 -24.05 -7.27
N SER A 75 13.48 -23.46 -8.42
CA SER A 75 14.55 -22.46 -8.49
C SER A 75 14.18 -21.25 -7.63
N ILE A 76 15.09 -20.83 -6.76
CA ILE A 76 14.93 -19.64 -5.94
C ILE A 76 15.28 -18.42 -6.79
N ASN A 77 14.23 -17.73 -7.26
CA ASN A 77 14.35 -16.46 -7.98
C ASN A 77 14.09 -15.26 -7.06
N MET A 78 14.35 -14.06 -7.58
CA MET A 78 14.13 -12.81 -6.87
C MET A 78 12.65 -12.58 -6.51
N ALA A 79 11.69 -13.21 -7.20
CA ALA A 79 10.28 -13.10 -6.82
C ALA A 79 9.99 -13.83 -5.50
N ILE A 80 10.56 -15.02 -5.28
CA ILE A 80 10.49 -15.72 -3.97
C ILE A 80 11.17 -14.89 -2.89
N VAL A 81 12.37 -14.35 -3.17
CA VAL A 81 13.08 -13.49 -2.21
C VAL A 81 12.29 -12.24 -1.88
N THR A 82 11.60 -11.65 -2.85
CA THR A 82 10.71 -10.51 -2.64
C THR A 82 9.56 -10.88 -1.70
N LEU A 83 8.89 -12.01 -1.92
CA LEU A 83 7.81 -12.49 -1.04
C LEU A 83 8.30 -12.73 0.41
N ILE A 84 9.47 -13.35 0.57
CA ILE A 84 10.08 -13.59 1.89
C ILE A 84 10.42 -12.26 2.57
N GLY A 85 11.05 -11.33 1.84
CA GLY A 85 11.40 -10.01 2.36
C GLY A 85 10.16 -9.23 2.83
N MET A 86 9.09 -9.25 2.02
CA MET A 86 7.82 -8.63 2.38
C MET A 86 7.18 -9.30 3.61
N PHE A 87 7.21 -10.63 3.70
CA PHE A 87 6.72 -11.34 4.88
C PHE A 87 7.47 -10.93 6.16
N VAL A 88 8.80 -10.81 6.09
CA VAL A 88 9.62 -10.38 7.23
C VAL A 88 9.27 -8.95 7.65
N ILE A 89 9.22 -8.02 6.69
CA ILE A 89 8.87 -6.61 6.95
C ILE A 89 7.48 -6.52 7.60
N TYR A 90 6.49 -7.22 7.06
CA TYR A 90 5.13 -7.21 7.58
C TYR A 90 5.01 -7.87 8.95
N SER A 91 5.74 -8.96 9.18
CA SER A 91 5.74 -9.69 10.46
C SER A 91 6.29 -8.84 11.60
N CYS A 92 7.19 -7.88 11.31
CA CYS A 92 7.66 -6.91 12.31
C CYS A 92 6.56 -5.98 12.83
N MET A 93 5.44 -5.82 12.10
CA MET A 93 4.29 -5.01 12.53
C MET A 93 3.18 -5.89 13.11
N ASP A 94 2.73 -6.89 12.34
CA ASP A 94 1.68 -7.83 12.72
C ASP A 94 1.82 -9.16 11.96
N VAL A 95 2.15 -10.24 12.69
CA VAL A 95 2.37 -11.57 12.08
C VAL A 95 1.10 -12.13 11.41
N GLY A 96 -0.08 -11.91 11.99
CA GLY A 96 -1.33 -12.42 11.39
C GLY A 96 -1.67 -11.70 10.10
N GLY A 97 -1.55 -10.37 10.09
CA GLY A 97 -1.67 -9.58 8.88
C GLY A 97 -0.63 -9.97 7.83
N ALA A 98 0.61 -10.26 8.26
CA ALA A 98 1.69 -10.65 7.38
C ALA A 98 1.34 -11.95 6.65
N VAL A 99 0.94 -12.99 7.39
CA VAL A 99 0.51 -14.27 6.83
C VAL A 99 -0.59 -14.10 5.79
N VAL A 100 -1.66 -13.36 6.12
CA VAL A 100 -2.79 -13.15 5.19
C VAL A 100 -2.34 -12.41 3.93
N THR A 101 -1.65 -11.28 4.10
CA THR A 101 -1.26 -10.42 2.97
C THR A 101 -0.27 -11.14 2.06
N THR A 102 0.76 -11.76 2.61
CA THR A 102 1.74 -12.47 1.78
C THR A 102 1.19 -13.75 1.19
N ALA A 103 0.22 -14.42 1.82
CA ALA A 103 -0.47 -15.55 1.19
C ALA A 103 -1.25 -15.10 -0.05
N LEU A 104 -1.98 -13.98 0.02
CA LEU A 104 -2.67 -13.39 -1.12
C LEU A 104 -1.71 -13.02 -2.25
N PHE A 105 -0.58 -12.39 -1.92
CA PHE A 105 0.43 -12.04 -2.93
C PHE A 105 1.10 -13.28 -3.52
N SER A 106 1.44 -14.27 -2.69
CA SER A 106 2.05 -15.52 -3.13
C SER A 106 1.12 -16.34 -4.02
N ALA A 107 -0.20 -16.21 -3.87
CA ALA A 107 -1.16 -16.86 -4.76
C ALA A 107 -1.04 -16.40 -6.22
N THR A 108 -0.39 -15.26 -6.48
CA THR A 108 -0.12 -14.77 -7.85
C THR A 108 1.19 -15.29 -8.43
N TYR A 109 2.10 -15.82 -7.61
CA TYR A 109 3.41 -16.31 -8.05
C TYR A 109 3.32 -17.40 -9.14
N PRO A 110 2.41 -18.39 -9.07
CA PRO A 110 2.27 -19.40 -10.13
C PRO A 110 1.91 -18.84 -11.50
N LEU A 111 1.41 -17.59 -11.57
CA LEU A 111 1.09 -16.92 -12.83
C LEU A 111 2.32 -16.32 -13.53
N CYS A 112 3.45 -16.21 -12.84
CA CYS A 112 4.67 -15.65 -13.41
C CYS A 112 5.26 -16.54 -14.51
N GLN A 113 5.29 -17.87 -14.32
CA GLN A 113 5.84 -18.79 -15.34
C GLN A 113 5.04 -18.75 -16.66
N PRO A 114 3.70 -18.92 -16.66
CA PRO A 114 2.90 -18.79 -17.89
C PRO A 114 3.05 -17.42 -18.56
N ALA A 115 3.16 -16.33 -17.77
CA ALA A 115 3.40 -15.00 -18.32
C ALA A 115 4.79 -14.91 -18.99
N PHE A 116 5.80 -15.53 -18.40
CA PHE A 116 7.15 -15.54 -18.95
C PHE A 116 7.22 -16.33 -20.26
N GLU A 117 6.57 -17.50 -20.32
CA GLU A 117 6.43 -18.32 -21.52
C GLU A 117 5.69 -17.56 -22.64
N LEU A 118 4.58 -16.88 -22.31
CA LEU A 118 3.83 -16.06 -23.26
C LEU A 118 4.69 -14.94 -23.87
N LEU A 119 5.62 -14.41 -23.08
CA LEU A 119 6.59 -13.39 -23.51
C LEU A 119 7.87 -13.99 -24.10
N GLN A 120 7.83 -15.26 -24.52
CA GLN A 120 8.95 -15.98 -25.13
C GLN A 120 10.22 -15.97 -24.27
N GLU A 121 10.04 -16.07 -22.94
CA GLU A 121 11.12 -16.08 -21.95
C GLU A 121 12.01 -14.81 -22.02
N SER A 122 11.49 -13.71 -22.56
CA SER A 122 12.22 -12.46 -22.64
C SER A 122 12.20 -11.72 -21.31
N THR A 123 13.36 -11.65 -20.65
CA THR A 123 13.54 -10.90 -19.40
C THR A 123 13.12 -9.43 -19.54
N SER A 124 13.50 -8.78 -20.65
CA SER A 124 13.18 -7.37 -20.86
C SER A 124 11.68 -7.14 -21.05
N LEU A 125 10.99 -8.00 -21.82
CA LEU A 125 9.54 -7.91 -21.97
C LEU A 125 8.83 -8.15 -20.64
N MET A 126 9.28 -9.15 -19.86
CA MET A 126 8.70 -9.45 -18.54
C MET A 126 8.80 -8.25 -17.58
N VAL A 127 9.98 -7.62 -17.52
CA VAL A 127 10.20 -6.41 -16.71
C VAL A 127 9.33 -5.25 -17.20
N ILE A 128 9.28 -4.99 -18.51
CA ILE A 128 8.45 -3.91 -19.08
C ILE A 128 6.97 -4.16 -18.77
N SER A 129 6.48 -5.39 -18.93
CA SER A 129 5.11 -5.77 -18.61
C SER A 129 4.80 -5.52 -17.14
N GLY A 130 5.69 -5.89 -16.22
CA GLY A 130 5.53 -5.59 -14.80
C GLY A 130 5.51 -4.09 -14.48
N ILE A 131 6.36 -3.29 -15.13
CA ILE A 131 6.35 -1.82 -14.97
C ILE A 131 5.03 -1.22 -15.48
N VAL A 132 4.60 -1.60 -16.68
CA VAL A 132 3.35 -1.12 -17.29
C VAL A 132 2.16 -1.49 -16.41
N LEU A 133 2.11 -2.73 -15.92
CA LEU A 133 1.03 -3.21 -15.06
C LEU A 133 1.03 -2.46 -13.72
N THR A 134 2.20 -2.17 -13.15
CA THR A 134 2.34 -1.37 -11.92
C THR A 134 1.77 0.03 -12.12
N ILE A 135 2.18 0.73 -13.18
CA ILE A 135 1.69 2.08 -13.49
C ILE A 135 0.19 2.08 -13.74
N ALA A 136 -0.32 1.11 -14.50
CA ALA A 136 -1.74 1.01 -14.81
C ALA A 136 -2.58 0.77 -13.55
N ALA A 137 -2.16 -0.14 -12.67
CA ALA A 137 -2.84 -0.42 -11.42
C ALA A 137 -2.82 0.78 -10.46
N LEU A 138 -1.66 1.45 -10.32
CA LEU A 138 -1.55 2.70 -9.54
C LEU A 138 -2.44 3.81 -10.12
N ALA A 139 -2.50 3.95 -11.45
CA ALA A 139 -3.36 4.94 -12.09
C ALA A 139 -4.84 4.69 -11.77
N VAL A 140 -5.29 3.43 -11.74
CA VAL A 140 -6.66 3.10 -11.32
C VAL A 140 -6.91 3.45 -9.86
N GLN A 141 -5.97 3.11 -8.96
CA GLN A 141 -6.07 3.47 -7.54
C GLN A 141 -6.15 4.98 -7.32
N VAL A 142 -5.29 5.75 -7.98
CA VAL A 142 -5.26 7.22 -7.85
C VAL A 142 -6.46 7.88 -8.53
N PHE A 143 -6.70 7.63 -9.81
CA PHE A 143 -7.74 8.38 -10.53
C PHE A 143 -9.16 7.93 -10.20
N ILE A 144 -9.38 6.63 -10.01
CA ILE A 144 -10.71 6.10 -9.71
C ILE A 144 -10.91 6.03 -8.20
N GLY A 145 -9.99 5.42 -7.46
CA GLY A 145 -10.07 5.31 -6.00
C GLY A 145 -10.07 6.68 -5.34
N HIS A 146 -8.97 7.43 -5.43
CA HIS A 146 -8.90 8.74 -4.81
C HIS A 146 -9.70 9.82 -5.56
N GLY A 147 -9.53 9.91 -6.87
CA GLY A 147 -10.13 10.98 -7.67
C GLY A 147 -11.66 10.95 -7.71
N ILE A 148 -12.26 9.77 -7.91
CA ILE A 148 -13.71 9.63 -8.03
C ILE A 148 -14.33 9.23 -6.68
N SER A 149 -13.90 8.10 -6.09
CA SER A 149 -14.53 7.56 -4.89
C SER A 149 -14.28 8.43 -3.65
N GLU A 150 -13.07 8.97 -3.49
CA GLU A 150 -12.73 9.87 -2.37
C GLU A 150 -12.87 11.36 -2.69
N LYS A 151 -13.46 11.71 -3.85
CA LYS A 151 -13.67 13.10 -4.29
C LYS A 151 -12.37 13.94 -4.31
N GLY A 152 -11.24 13.30 -4.58
CA GLY A 152 -9.92 13.93 -4.63
C GLY A 152 -9.17 14.00 -3.31
N ILE A 153 -9.66 13.40 -2.22
CA ILE A 153 -8.84 13.17 -1.01
C ILE A 153 -7.81 12.09 -1.35
N ASP A 154 -6.53 12.47 -1.41
CA ASP A 154 -5.43 11.62 -1.86
C ASP A 154 -4.19 11.82 -0.95
N ASP A 155 -3.48 10.74 -0.62
CA ASP A 155 -2.21 10.74 0.11
C ASP A 155 -1.03 10.25 -0.74
N ALA A 156 -1.24 9.95 -2.03
CA ALA A 156 -0.22 9.46 -2.94
C ALA A 156 0.96 10.44 -3.03
N THR A 157 0.69 11.74 -3.17
CA THR A 157 1.72 12.79 -3.27
C THR A 157 2.64 12.80 -2.06
N GLU A 158 2.08 12.72 -0.86
CA GLU A 158 2.80 12.69 0.40
C GLU A 158 3.61 11.39 0.53
N ASN A 159 3.03 10.24 0.20
CA ASN A 159 3.72 8.94 0.24
C ASN A 159 4.91 8.87 -0.73
N PHE A 160 4.76 9.42 -1.95
CA PHE A 160 5.86 9.53 -2.90
C PHE A 160 6.93 10.52 -2.43
N ALA A 161 6.53 11.69 -1.93
CA ALA A 161 7.45 12.67 -1.38
C ALA A 161 8.28 12.06 -0.23
N GLU A 162 7.64 11.31 0.68
CA GLU A 162 8.33 10.63 1.77
C GLU A 162 9.37 9.62 1.27
N THR A 163 8.99 8.82 0.27
CA THR A 163 9.89 7.81 -0.30
C THR A 163 11.09 8.44 -0.97
N LEU A 164 10.89 9.55 -1.70
CA LEU A 164 11.97 10.27 -2.37
C LEU A 164 12.88 10.98 -1.36
N GLU A 165 12.32 11.64 -0.35
CA GLU A 165 13.08 12.36 0.68
C GLU A 165 13.91 11.40 1.54
N THR A 166 13.31 10.29 1.97
CA THR A 166 13.96 9.33 2.88
C THR A 166 14.80 8.29 2.14
N LYS A 167 14.61 8.14 0.82
CA LYS A 167 15.17 7.06 0.00
C LYS A 167 14.85 5.67 0.55
N ASN A 168 13.75 5.55 1.30
CA ASN A 168 13.33 4.32 1.93
C ASN A 168 12.04 3.80 1.27
N PRO A 169 12.12 2.75 0.45
CA PRO A 169 10.95 2.21 -0.25
C PRO A 169 9.97 1.50 0.68
N ILE A 170 10.36 1.23 1.93
CA ILE A 170 9.49 0.57 2.91
C ILE A 170 8.17 1.33 3.03
N TYR A 171 8.17 2.66 3.07
CA TYR A 171 6.93 3.41 3.33
C TYR A 171 5.84 3.20 2.27
N ILE A 172 6.21 3.10 0.98
CA ILE A 172 5.26 2.69 -0.07
C ILE A 172 4.89 1.21 0.04
N ALA A 173 5.88 0.35 0.34
CA ALA A 173 5.65 -1.07 0.49
C ALA A 173 4.67 -1.41 1.63
N LEU A 174 4.50 -0.52 2.63
CA LEU A 174 3.53 -0.70 3.71
C LEU A 174 2.07 -0.39 3.32
N LEU A 175 1.81 0.38 2.26
CA LEU A 175 0.44 0.83 1.95
C LEU A 175 -0.51 -0.34 1.63
N PRO A 176 -0.14 -1.32 0.77
CA PRO A 176 -1.00 -2.48 0.53
C PRO A 176 -1.28 -3.29 1.80
N PHE A 177 -0.33 -3.36 2.72
CA PHE A 177 -0.49 -4.08 3.99
C PHE A 177 -1.56 -3.45 4.88
N TYR A 178 -1.61 -2.11 4.92
CA TYR A 178 -2.63 -1.39 5.68
C TYR A 178 -4.04 -1.71 5.20
N THR A 179 -4.25 -1.81 3.88
CA THR A 179 -5.55 -2.20 3.31
C THR A 179 -6.02 -3.56 3.81
N TYR A 180 -5.17 -4.59 3.80
CA TYR A 180 -5.59 -5.92 4.28
C TYR A 180 -5.74 -5.97 5.79
N LEU A 181 -4.90 -5.26 6.54
CA LEU A 181 -5.04 -5.20 7.99
C LEU A 181 -6.33 -4.47 8.39
N ASP A 182 -6.76 -3.47 7.63
CA ASP A 182 -8.05 -2.79 7.82
C ASP A 182 -9.23 -3.73 7.55
N LEU A 183 -9.21 -4.46 6.43
CA LEU A 183 -10.22 -5.49 6.13
C LEU A 183 -10.29 -6.55 7.25
N MET A 184 -9.15 -6.93 7.82
CA MET A 184 -9.10 -7.83 8.97
C MET A 184 -9.70 -7.19 10.23
N PHE A 185 -9.44 -5.90 10.48
CA PHE A 185 -10.03 -5.16 11.59
C PHE A 185 -11.56 -5.05 11.47
N MET A 186 -12.09 -4.86 10.25
CA MET A 186 -13.53 -4.83 9.98
C MET A 186 -14.23 -6.14 10.39
N VAL A 187 -13.55 -7.28 10.31
CA VAL A 187 -14.08 -8.59 10.75
C VAL A 187 -13.71 -8.96 12.20
N GLY A 188 -13.18 -8.01 12.97
CA GLY A 188 -12.92 -8.16 14.41
C GLY A 188 -11.52 -8.60 14.79
N TYR A 189 -10.56 -8.65 13.86
CA TYR A 189 -9.17 -8.94 14.20
C TYR A 189 -8.57 -7.83 15.09
N ARG A 190 -7.92 -8.22 16.21
CA ARG A 190 -7.20 -7.31 17.14
C ARG A 190 -7.94 -5.99 17.45
N PRO A 191 -9.11 -6.04 18.11
CA PRO A 191 -9.99 -4.87 18.29
C PRO A 191 -9.33 -3.70 19.05
N GLN A 192 -8.36 -3.98 19.93
CA GLN A 192 -7.63 -2.91 20.64
C GLN A 192 -6.72 -2.12 19.69
N GLN A 193 -6.10 -2.78 18.71
CA GLN A 193 -5.26 -2.13 17.71
C GLN A 193 -6.13 -1.37 16.70
N ALA A 194 -7.24 -1.98 16.26
CA ALA A 194 -8.23 -1.35 15.42
C ALA A 194 -8.76 -0.03 16.01
N ARG A 195 -9.03 0.02 17.32
CA ARG A 195 -9.46 1.24 18.00
C ARG A 195 -8.43 2.37 17.92
N ILE A 196 -7.14 2.08 18.15
CA ILE A 196 -6.08 3.11 18.06
C ILE A 196 -6.01 3.70 16.65
N VAL A 197 -6.08 2.84 15.64
CA VAL A 197 -6.06 3.25 14.23
C VAL A 197 -7.31 4.07 13.92
N ALA A 198 -8.50 3.60 14.31
CA ALA A 198 -9.77 4.27 14.09
C ALA A 198 -9.84 5.65 14.78
N ASP A 199 -9.28 5.80 15.97
CA ASP A 199 -9.22 7.09 16.68
C ASP A 199 -8.43 8.13 15.86
N ILE A 200 -7.28 7.74 15.28
CA ILE A 200 -6.45 8.59 14.41
C ILE A 200 -7.18 8.93 13.12
N THR A 201 -7.78 7.93 12.48
CA THR A 201 -8.59 8.11 11.27
C THR A 201 -9.76 9.08 11.51
N SER A 202 -10.47 8.92 12.63
CA SER A 202 -11.62 9.76 12.99
C SER A 202 -11.23 11.18 13.36
N GLU A 203 -10.02 11.41 13.87
CA GLU A 203 -9.51 12.76 14.09
C GLU A 203 -9.15 13.45 12.76
N LEU A 204 -8.49 12.74 11.85
CA LEU A 204 -7.97 13.32 10.62
C LEU A 204 -9.04 13.51 9.54
N ARG A 205 -9.94 12.54 9.34
CA ARG A 205 -10.90 12.56 8.23
C ARG A 205 -11.73 13.84 8.14
N PRO A 206 -12.36 14.35 9.23
CA PRO A 206 -13.15 15.57 9.15
C PRO A 206 -12.32 16.80 8.76
N LYS A 207 -11.03 16.83 9.12
CA LYS A 207 -10.12 17.93 8.77
C LYS A 207 -9.82 17.93 7.26
N LEU A 208 -9.64 16.75 6.65
CA LEU A 208 -9.46 16.59 5.21
C LEU A 208 -10.70 17.02 4.43
N GLU A 209 -11.88 16.60 4.88
CA GLU A 209 -13.16 16.96 4.23
C GLU A 209 -13.41 18.47 4.28
N ALA A 210 -13.11 19.11 5.42
CA ALA A 210 -13.25 20.56 5.57
C ALA A 210 -12.32 21.36 4.63
N GLU A 211 -11.10 20.88 4.40
CA GLU A 211 -10.16 21.50 3.46
C GLU A 211 -10.70 21.44 2.02
N ILE A 212 -11.17 20.28 1.58
CA ILE A 212 -11.74 20.14 0.23
C ILE A 212 -12.98 21.03 0.05
N ASP A 213 -13.89 21.05 1.02
CA ASP A 213 -15.08 21.90 0.96
C ASP A 213 -14.72 23.39 0.86
N THR A 214 -13.64 23.81 1.54
CA THR A 214 -13.12 25.17 1.49
C THR A 214 -12.58 25.48 0.10
N ASN A 215 -11.72 24.60 -0.45
CA ASN A 215 -11.16 24.74 -1.80
C ASN A 215 -12.25 24.79 -2.89
N ILE A 216 -13.32 24.00 -2.76
CA ILE A 216 -14.45 24.02 -3.71
C ILE A 216 -15.20 25.36 -3.65
N LYS A 217 -15.42 25.92 -2.45
CA LYS A 217 -16.12 27.20 -2.29
C LYS A 217 -15.30 28.36 -2.87
N GLU A 218 -13.99 28.39 -2.60
CA GLU A 218 -13.09 29.41 -3.14
C GLU A 218 -13.03 29.36 -4.67
N ASN A 219 -12.92 28.16 -5.25
CA ASN A 219 -12.93 27.98 -6.71
C ASN A 219 -14.26 28.39 -7.37
N LYS A 220 -15.38 28.34 -6.66
CA LYS A 220 -16.67 28.84 -7.15
C LYS A 220 -16.81 30.35 -7.01
N ALA A 221 -16.23 30.94 -5.97
CA ALA A 221 -16.26 32.39 -5.76
C ALA A 221 -15.39 33.17 -6.78
N ASN A 222 -14.35 32.51 -7.32
CA ASN A 222 -13.42 33.08 -8.29
C ASN A 222 -13.84 32.86 -9.77
N LYS A 223 -15.02 32.30 -10.03
CA LYS A 223 -15.58 32.09 -11.39
C LYS A 223 -16.78 33.01 -11.61
#